data_AF-A0A8H5CS92-F1
#
_entry.id   AF-A0A8H5CS92-F1
#
_cell.length_a   1.000
_cell.length_b   1.000
_cell.length_c   1.000
_cell.angle_alpha   90.00
_cell.angle_beta   90.00
_cell.angle_gamma   90.00
#
_symmetry.space_group_name_H-M   'P 1'
#
loop_
_entity.id
_entity.type
_entity.pdbx_description
1 polymer ?
#
loop_
_entity_poly.entity_id
_entity_poly.type
_entity_poly.pdbx_seq_one_letter_code
_entity_poly.pdbx_strand_id
1 'polypeptide(L)'
;MPPGEAESTVTTAVNGNTPETKIGPVKPNVFQKLSFQDRLLTPIILVFMILGVVIGNFVPDVQSAFDTVRFKNVSVPIAVGLLVMMWPVLTKIQYECLPNLFSSRKIYIHLLISLLLNWIIGPLIMLALAWATLPDLPTYRTGVILVGLARCIAMVMIWNEIARGDREFCAVLVVINSVLQIVLYSPYAVLFVNIIGEEKVTRRSGLLMEMLQYLF
;
A
#
# COMPACT_ATOMS: atom_id res chain seq x y z
N MET A 1 19.32 -71.33 15.00
CA MET A 1 20.75 -71.58 15.28
C MET A 1 21.37 -72.19 14.02
N PRO A 2 22.58 -71.77 13.61
CA PRO A 2 22.94 -71.36 12.23
C PRO A 2 23.96 -72.34 11.57
N PRO A 3 24.78 -72.00 10.54
CA PRO A 3 25.85 -70.96 10.51
C PRO A 3 25.79 -70.04 9.25
N GLY A 4 26.30 -68.79 9.21
CA GLY A 4 27.72 -68.33 9.28
C GLY A 4 28.34 -68.37 7.85
N GLU A 5 29.10 -67.44 7.27
CA GLU A 5 29.86 -66.23 7.63
C GLU A 5 30.46 -65.63 6.31
N ALA A 6 30.99 -64.40 6.39
CA ALA A 6 32.11 -63.83 5.60
C ALA A 6 31.90 -63.32 4.14
N GLU A 7 31.71 -61.99 4.05
CA GLU A 7 32.66 -61.01 3.48
C GLU A 7 33.71 -61.46 2.43
N SER A 8 33.66 -60.91 1.20
CA SER A 8 34.87 -60.34 0.55
C SER A 8 34.55 -59.48 -0.69
N THR A 9 35.40 -58.46 -0.85
CA THR A 9 35.90 -57.93 -2.13
C THR A 9 35.13 -56.79 -2.80
N VAL A 10 35.54 -55.58 -2.39
CA VAL A 10 35.62 -54.38 -3.21
C VAL A 10 36.36 -54.70 -4.52
N THR A 11 35.72 -54.48 -5.67
CA THR A 11 36.41 -54.21 -6.93
C THR A 11 35.70 -53.09 -7.64
N THR A 12 36.35 -51.94 -7.63
CA THR A 12 36.06 -50.75 -8.42
C THR A 12 36.12 -51.08 -9.91
N ALA A 13 35.01 -50.97 -10.62
CA ALA A 13 35.00 -50.79 -12.06
C ALA A 13 33.88 -49.79 -12.41
N VAL A 14 34.28 -48.53 -12.54
CA VAL A 14 33.49 -47.47 -13.16
C VAL A 14 33.31 -47.84 -14.64
N ASN A 15 32.06 -47.94 -15.11
CA ASN A 15 31.70 -47.35 -16.41
C ASN A 15 30.19 -47.26 -16.62
N GLY A 16 29.77 -46.02 -16.88
CA GLY A 16 28.62 -45.55 -17.65
C GLY A 16 27.35 -46.40 -17.65
N ASN A 17 26.29 -45.88 -17.03
CA ASN A 17 25.14 -45.34 -17.77
C ASN A 17 24.20 -44.62 -16.78
N THR A 18 24.27 -43.30 -16.88
CA THR A 18 23.44 -42.20 -16.38
C THR A 18 22.15 -42.55 -15.60
N PRO A 19 21.93 -42.00 -14.39
CA PRO A 19 20.66 -42.17 -13.69
C PRO A 19 19.56 -41.42 -14.45
N GLU A 20 18.47 -42.13 -14.77
CA GLU A 20 17.22 -41.54 -15.23
C GLU A 20 16.78 -40.45 -14.22
N THR A 21 17.03 -39.20 -14.59
CA THR A 21 16.54 -38.06 -13.84
C THR A 21 15.03 -38.02 -14.06
N LYS A 22 14.27 -38.55 -13.11
CA LYS A 22 12.81 -38.34 -13.05
C LYS A 22 12.55 -36.84 -13.02
N ILE A 23 12.24 -36.27 -14.17
CA ILE A 23 11.82 -34.87 -14.29
C ILE A 23 10.45 -34.78 -13.61
N GLY A 24 10.46 -34.42 -12.33
CA GLY A 24 9.24 -34.08 -11.59
C GLY A 24 8.46 -32.98 -12.33
N PRO A 25 7.14 -32.89 -12.14
CA PRO A 25 6.29 -31.97 -12.89
C PRO A 25 6.85 -30.55 -12.79
N VAL A 26 7.15 -29.96 -13.95
CA VAL A 26 7.57 -28.56 -14.08
C VAL A 26 6.55 -27.71 -13.34
N LYS A 27 6.95 -27.10 -12.21
CA LYS A 27 6.09 -26.15 -11.49
C LYS A 27 5.69 -25.07 -12.49
N PRO A 28 4.39 -24.88 -12.79
CA PRO A 28 3.97 -23.84 -13.73
C PRO A 28 4.49 -22.49 -13.23
N ASN A 29 5.02 -21.69 -14.15
CA ASN A 29 5.55 -20.36 -13.84
C ASN A 29 4.49 -19.59 -13.04
N VAL A 30 4.89 -18.91 -11.96
CA VAL A 30 3.97 -18.14 -11.10
C VAL A 30 3.15 -17.14 -11.94
N PHE A 31 3.74 -16.61 -13.01
CA PHE A 31 3.07 -15.76 -14.02
C PHE A 31 1.94 -16.43 -14.82
N GLN A 32 1.90 -17.76 -14.93
CA GLN A 32 0.82 -18.51 -15.60
C GLN A 32 -0.37 -18.79 -14.67
N LYS A 33 -0.25 -18.54 -13.35
CA LYS A 33 -1.35 -18.65 -12.39
C LYS A 33 -2.11 -17.34 -12.14
N LEU A 34 -1.67 -16.23 -12.75
CA LEU A 34 -2.35 -14.93 -12.66
C LEU A 34 -3.31 -14.76 -13.83
N SER A 35 -4.53 -14.30 -13.53
CA SER A 35 -5.58 -14.03 -14.51
C SER A 35 -5.08 -13.04 -15.57
N PHE A 36 -5.53 -13.19 -16.82
CA PHE A 36 -5.12 -12.34 -17.94
C PHE A 36 -5.36 -10.84 -17.65
N GLN A 37 -6.42 -10.52 -16.89
CA GLN A 37 -6.71 -9.16 -16.40
C GLN A 37 -5.63 -8.63 -15.45
N ASP A 38 -5.23 -9.41 -14.44
CA ASP A 38 -4.25 -8.98 -13.43
C ASP A 38 -2.87 -8.75 -14.04
N ARG A 39 -2.52 -9.56 -15.05
CA ARG A 39 -1.26 -9.44 -15.79
C ARG A 39 -1.20 -8.19 -16.67
N LEU A 40 -2.32 -7.82 -17.28
CA LEU A 40 -2.40 -6.65 -18.16
C LEU A 40 -2.60 -5.33 -17.37
N LEU A 41 -2.96 -5.41 -16.09
CA LEU A 41 -3.27 -4.27 -15.24
C LEU A 41 -2.05 -3.34 -15.04
N THR A 42 -0.89 -3.90 -14.69
CA THR A 42 0.36 -3.12 -14.48
C THR A 42 0.80 -2.35 -15.73
N PRO A 43 0.95 -2.97 -16.92
CA PRO A 43 1.34 -2.23 -18.12
C PRO A 43 0.28 -1.20 -18.54
N ILE A 44 -1.01 -1.51 -18.40
CA ILE A 44 -2.09 -0.55 -18.69
C ILE A 44 -1.98 0.69 -17.79
N ILE A 45 -1.82 0.52 -16.46
CA ILE A 45 -1.66 1.64 -15.54
C ILE A 45 -0.47 2.53 -15.96
N LEU A 46 0.66 1.91 -16.30
CA LEU A 46 1.86 2.64 -16.70
C LEU A 46 1.64 3.43 -17.99
N VAL A 47 0.96 2.84 -18.97
CA VAL A 47 0.56 3.55 -20.21
C VAL A 47 -0.36 4.73 -19.90
N PHE A 48 -1.38 4.55 -19.06
CA PHE A 48 -2.28 5.63 -18.66
C PHE A 48 -1.58 6.72 -17.85
N MET A 49 -0.60 6.39 -17.00
CA MET A 49 0.21 7.39 -16.28
C MET A 49 1.03 8.23 -17.25
N ILE A 50 1.75 7.59 -18.18
CA ILE A 50 2.55 8.31 -19.19
C ILE A 50 1.63 9.19 -20.04
N LEU A 51 0.53 8.62 -20.52
CA LEU A 51 -0.43 9.35 -21.35
C LEU A 51 -1.02 10.56 -20.59
N GLY A 52 -1.38 10.38 -19.32
CA GLY A 52 -1.88 11.45 -18.46
C GLY A 52 -0.86 12.58 -18.26
N VAL A 53 0.41 12.25 -18.03
CA VAL A 53 1.49 13.24 -17.88
C VAL A 53 1.75 13.98 -19.20
N VAL A 54 1.78 13.27 -20.33
CA VAL A 54 1.97 13.89 -21.66
C VAL A 54 0.81 14.83 -21.97
N ILE A 55 -0.43 14.38 -21.80
CA ILE A 55 -1.60 15.24 -22.02
C ILE A 55 -1.56 16.46 -21.09
N GLY A 56 -1.30 16.26 -19.80
CA GLY A 56 -1.23 17.34 -18.82
C GLY A 56 -0.11 18.35 -19.04
N ASN A 57 0.99 17.96 -19.70
CA ASN A 57 2.12 18.84 -19.98
C ASN A 57 2.03 19.56 -21.33
N PHE A 58 1.48 18.91 -22.36
CA PHE A 58 1.45 19.46 -23.73
C PHE A 58 0.14 20.16 -24.10
N VAL A 59 -0.96 19.86 -23.42
CA VAL A 59 -2.26 20.50 -23.69
C VAL A 59 -2.53 21.55 -22.61
N PRO A 60 -2.37 22.86 -22.90
CA PRO A 60 -2.88 23.90 -22.02
C PRO A 60 -4.42 23.78 -21.95
N ASP A 61 -5.01 24.06 -20.79
CA ASP A 61 -6.45 23.87 -20.47
C ASP A 61 -6.94 22.48 -20.05
N VAL A 62 -6.09 21.46 -19.90
CA VAL A 62 -6.52 20.19 -19.28
C VAL A 62 -7.02 20.41 -17.85
N GLN A 63 -6.32 21.25 -17.07
CA GLN A 63 -6.76 21.62 -15.72
C GLN A 63 -8.08 22.39 -15.74
N SER A 64 -8.24 23.34 -16.68
CA SER A 64 -9.47 24.12 -16.89
C SER A 64 -10.67 23.22 -17.25
N ALA A 65 -10.45 22.16 -18.03
CA ALA A 65 -11.49 21.20 -18.40
C ALA A 65 -12.03 20.42 -17.18
N PHE A 66 -11.14 20.00 -16.25
CA PHE A 66 -11.55 19.39 -14.99
C PHE A 66 -12.21 20.39 -14.03
N ASP A 67 -11.90 21.68 -14.19
CA ASP A 67 -12.44 22.78 -13.39
C ASP A 67 -13.76 23.35 -13.92
N THR A 68 -14.14 23.01 -15.15
CA THR A 68 -15.41 23.45 -15.75
C THR A 68 -16.62 22.88 -15.00
N VAL A 69 -16.45 21.73 -14.34
CA VAL A 69 -17.48 21.08 -13.49
C VAL A 69 -17.02 21.08 -12.02
N ARG A 70 -16.97 22.28 -11.41
CA ARG A 70 -16.68 22.46 -9.98
C ARG A 70 -17.98 22.55 -9.17
N PHE A 71 -18.06 21.81 -8.07
CA PHE A 71 -19.08 22.00 -7.03
C PHE A 71 -18.37 22.45 -5.76
N LYS A 72 -18.65 23.68 -5.28
CA LYS A 72 -18.06 24.26 -4.05
C LYS A 72 -16.54 24.06 -3.91
N ASN A 73 -15.78 24.36 -4.97
CA ASN A 73 -14.31 24.23 -5.04
C ASN A 73 -13.73 22.82 -5.28
N VAL A 74 -14.55 21.77 -5.37
CA VAL A 74 -14.08 20.41 -5.67
C VAL A 74 -14.48 20.01 -7.10
N SER A 75 -13.54 19.49 -7.88
CA SER A 75 -13.79 19.02 -9.25
C SER A 75 -14.64 17.75 -9.19
N VAL A 76 -15.88 17.81 -9.71
CA VAL A 76 -16.83 16.70 -9.69
C VAL A 76 -16.28 15.44 -10.35
N PRO A 77 -15.58 15.49 -11.50
CA PRO A 77 -15.03 14.29 -12.12
C PRO A 77 -14.01 13.57 -11.23
N ILE A 78 -13.18 14.34 -10.51
CA ILE A 78 -12.18 13.80 -9.59
C ILE A 78 -12.90 13.17 -8.38
N ALA A 79 -13.88 13.86 -7.80
CA ALA A 79 -14.65 13.33 -6.67
C ALA A 79 -15.39 12.03 -7.03
N VAL A 80 -16.03 11.96 -8.19
CA VAL A 80 -16.70 10.74 -8.68
C VAL A 80 -15.68 9.63 -8.91
N GLY A 81 -14.53 9.93 -9.54
CA GLY A 81 -13.45 8.96 -9.71
C GLY A 81 -12.94 8.39 -8.39
N LEU A 82 -12.74 9.24 -7.39
CA LEU A 82 -12.34 8.84 -6.04
C LEU A 82 -13.42 8.00 -5.34
N LEU A 83 -14.71 8.33 -5.53
CA LEU A 83 -15.82 7.57 -4.95
C LEU A 83 -15.93 6.17 -5.59
N VAL A 84 -15.86 6.11 -6.92
CA VAL A 84 -15.91 4.85 -7.69
C VAL A 84 -14.74 3.95 -7.35
N MET A 85 -13.53 4.48 -7.13
CA MET A 85 -12.38 3.66 -6.71
C MET A 85 -12.46 3.21 -5.24
N MET A 86 -13.21 3.93 -4.38
CA MET A 86 -13.36 3.58 -2.97
C MET A 86 -14.46 2.53 -2.74
N TRP A 87 -15.51 2.54 -3.57
CA TRP A 87 -16.62 1.59 -3.53
C TRP A 87 -16.20 0.11 -3.42
N PRO A 88 -15.22 -0.41 -4.21
CA PRO A 88 -14.84 -1.82 -4.19
C PRO A 88 -14.34 -2.28 -2.82
N VAL A 89 -13.73 -1.39 -2.07
CA VAL A 89 -13.13 -1.69 -0.77
C VAL A 89 -14.19 -1.76 0.31
N LEU A 90 -15.15 -0.83 0.30
CA LEU A 90 -16.25 -0.80 1.26
C LEU A 90 -17.08 -2.10 1.21
N THR A 91 -17.28 -2.66 0.02
CA THR A 91 -18.07 -3.89 -0.15
C THR A 91 -17.36 -5.17 0.28
N LYS A 92 -16.04 -5.13 0.51
CA LYS A 92 -15.24 -6.32 0.85
C LYS A 92 -15.04 -6.52 2.36
N ILE A 93 -15.52 -5.61 3.19
CA ILE A 93 -15.36 -5.69 4.64
C ILE A 93 -16.41 -6.64 5.21
N GLN A 94 -15.94 -7.74 5.82
CA GLN A 94 -16.77 -8.65 6.61
C GLN A 94 -16.90 -8.08 8.02
N TYR A 95 -18.05 -7.48 8.31
CA TYR A 95 -18.33 -6.83 9.60
C TYR A 95 -18.50 -7.86 10.73
N GLU A 96 -18.71 -9.13 10.37
CA GLU A 96 -18.99 -10.24 11.28
C GLU A 96 -17.75 -10.66 12.10
N CYS A 97 -16.54 -10.33 11.63
CA CYS A 97 -15.28 -10.71 12.28
C CYS A 97 -14.80 -9.70 13.33
N LEU A 98 -15.49 -8.56 13.51
CA LEU A 98 -15.12 -7.52 14.49
C LEU A 98 -15.15 -7.94 15.98
N PRO A 99 -15.88 -8.96 16.44
CA PRO A 99 -15.83 -9.36 17.85
C PRO A 99 -14.63 -10.27 18.19
N ASN A 100 -14.13 -11.06 17.23
CA ASN A 100 -13.04 -12.03 17.46
C ASN A 100 -11.65 -11.39 17.62
N LEU A 101 -11.55 -10.07 17.42
CA LEU A 101 -10.31 -9.29 17.31
C LEU A 101 -9.48 -9.25 18.60
N PHE A 102 -10.11 -9.43 19.77
CA PHE A 102 -9.46 -9.20 21.06
C PHE A 102 -8.87 -10.46 21.68
N SER A 103 -9.02 -11.63 21.04
CA SER A 103 -8.83 -12.91 21.71
C SER A 103 -7.38 -13.42 21.81
N SER A 104 -6.39 -12.75 21.19
CA SER A 104 -5.01 -13.28 21.12
C SER A 104 -3.90 -12.23 21.24
N ARG A 105 -3.02 -12.39 22.24
CA ARG A 105 -1.86 -11.52 22.52
C ARG A 105 -0.89 -11.36 21.33
N LYS A 106 -0.80 -12.38 20.46
CA LYS A 106 0.06 -12.35 19.26
C LYS A 106 -0.39 -11.31 18.24
N ILE A 107 -1.70 -11.15 18.03
CA ILE A 107 -2.28 -10.19 17.08
C ILE A 107 -1.90 -8.75 17.47
N TYR A 108 -1.93 -8.44 18.77
CA TYR A 108 -1.51 -7.12 19.28
C TYR A 108 -0.05 -6.80 19.00
N ILE A 109 0.85 -7.78 19.09
CA ILE A 109 2.27 -7.54 18.83
C ILE A 109 2.50 -7.20 17.35
N HIS A 110 1.88 -7.95 16.43
CA HIS A 110 1.97 -7.67 15.00
C HIS A 110 1.34 -6.33 14.63
N LEU A 111 0.21 -6.00 15.24
CA LEU A 111 -0.46 -4.72 15.07
C LEU A 111 0.42 -3.56 15.54
N LEU A 112 1.03 -3.66 16.73
CA LEU A 112 1.90 -2.62 17.27
C LEU A 112 3.14 -2.40 16.40
N ILE A 113 3.77 -3.49 15.91
CA ILE A 113 4.90 -3.39 14.97
C ILE A 113 4.47 -2.67 13.70
N SER A 114 3.35 -3.09 13.10
CA SER A 114 2.82 -2.43 11.92
C SER A 114 2.57 -0.96 12.22
N LEU A 115 1.97 -0.64 13.36
CA LEU A 115 1.65 0.72 13.75
C LEU A 115 2.88 1.60 13.97
N LEU A 116 3.94 1.10 14.59
CA LEU A 116 5.20 1.82 14.77
C LEU A 116 5.88 2.10 13.43
N LEU A 117 6.02 1.07 12.59
CA LEU A 117 6.57 1.24 11.24
C LEU A 117 5.77 2.26 10.44
N ASN A 118 4.46 2.16 10.57
CA ASN A 118 3.53 3.02 9.92
C ASN A 118 3.71 4.47 10.42
N TRP A 119 3.46 4.73 11.70
CA TRP A 119 3.27 6.09 12.23
C TRP A 119 4.56 6.81 12.63
N ILE A 120 5.67 6.09 12.74
CA ILE A 120 6.96 6.67 13.09
C ILE A 120 7.89 6.60 11.89
N ILE A 121 8.17 5.38 11.41
CA ILE A 121 9.19 5.17 10.37
C ILE A 121 8.73 5.74 9.03
N GLY A 122 7.48 5.51 8.62
CA GLY A 122 6.94 6.01 7.35
C GLY A 122 7.05 7.54 7.21
N PRO A 123 6.45 8.33 8.13
CA PRO A 123 6.55 9.78 8.12
C PRO A 123 7.99 10.31 8.17
N LEU A 124 8.85 9.69 8.97
CA LEU A 124 10.24 10.11 9.10
C LEU A 124 11.03 9.90 7.80
N ILE A 125 10.83 8.76 7.13
CA ILE A 125 11.45 8.48 5.83
C ILE A 125 10.93 9.45 4.78
N MET A 126 9.62 9.69 4.74
CA MET A 126 9.02 10.59 3.75
C MET A 126 9.45 12.04 3.96
N LEU A 127 9.60 12.47 5.21
CA LEU A 127 10.20 13.76 5.54
C LEU A 127 11.65 13.84 5.02
N ALA A 128 12.49 12.84 5.33
CA ALA A 128 13.87 12.81 4.87
C ALA A 128 13.96 12.85 3.34
N LEU A 129 13.10 12.09 2.66
CA LEU A 129 13.05 12.05 1.20
C LEU A 129 12.61 13.40 0.62
N ALA A 130 11.58 14.04 1.21
CA ALA A 130 11.07 15.32 0.75
C ALA A 130 12.13 16.43 0.86
N TRP A 131 12.93 16.45 1.92
CA TRP A 131 14.06 17.38 2.08
C TRP A 131 15.25 17.04 1.19
N ALA A 132 15.54 15.76 0.98
CA ALA A 132 16.66 15.33 0.13
C ALA A 132 16.41 15.58 -1.37
N THR A 133 15.15 15.50 -1.81
CA THR A 133 14.81 15.56 -3.24
C THR A 133 14.22 16.90 -3.67
N LEU A 134 13.54 17.62 -2.78
CA LEU A 134 12.88 18.90 -3.08
C LEU A 134 13.23 20.01 -2.06
N PRO A 135 14.52 20.37 -1.89
CA PRO A 135 14.96 21.40 -0.94
C PRO A 135 14.56 22.84 -1.33
N ASP A 136 14.37 23.11 -2.62
CA ASP A 136 14.05 24.47 -3.11
C ASP A 136 12.56 24.68 -3.45
N LEU A 137 11.75 23.62 -3.31
CA LEU A 137 10.35 23.58 -3.71
C LEU A 137 9.42 23.26 -2.52
N PRO A 138 9.12 24.26 -1.66
CA PRO A 138 8.34 24.07 -0.44
C PRO A 138 6.97 23.42 -0.72
N THR A 139 6.18 23.99 -1.61
CA THR A 139 4.81 23.50 -1.91
C THR A 139 4.77 22.02 -2.28
N TYR A 140 5.75 21.55 -3.06
CA TYR A 140 5.83 20.15 -3.45
C TYR A 140 6.33 19.25 -2.31
N ARG A 141 7.24 19.75 -1.46
CA ARG A 141 7.68 19.06 -0.24
C ARG A 141 6.51 18.80 0.70
N THR A 142 5.67 19.80 0.93
CA THR A 142 4.45 19.66 1.73
C THR A 142 3.55 18.56 1.15
N GLY A 143 3.38 18.51 -0.17
CA GLY A 143 2.66 17.42 -0.85
C GLY A 143 3.26 16.03 -0.58
N VAL A 144 4.58 15.86 -0.70
CA VAL A 144 5.27 14.59 -0.42
C VAL A 144 5.11 14.17 1.04
N ILE A 145 5.22 15.11 1.98
CA ILE A 145 5.03 14.85 3.41
C ILE A 145 3.58 14.39 3.67
N LEU A 146 2.59 15.09 3.12
CA LEU A 146 1.17 14.73 3.27
C LEU A 146 0.86 13.33 2.71
N VAL A 147 1.46 12.97 1.57
CA VAL A 147 1.36 11.61 1.01
C VAL A 147 1.97 10.58 1.96
N GLY A 148 3.08 10.90 2.64
CA GLY A 148 3.69 10.03 3.64
C GLY A 148 2.88 9.85 4.92
N LEU A 149 2.07 10.85 5.29
CA LEU A 149 1.16 10.78 6.42
C LEU A 149 -0.12 10.00 6.08
N ALA A 150 -0.60 10.13 4.84
CA ALA A 150 -1.79 9.44 4.36
C ALA A 150 -1.56 7.94 4.26
N ARG A 151 -2.40 7.15 4.92
CA ARG A 151 -2.27 5.69 4.92
C ARG A 151 -3.23 5.08 3.93
N CYS A 152 -2.69 4.20 3.09
CA CYS A 152 -3.51 3.49 2.13
C CYS A 152 -4.05 2.21 2.77
N ILE A 153 -5.34 2.23 3.05
CA ILE A 153 -6.04 1.15 3.73
C ILE A 153 -6.52 0.10 2.71
N ALA A 154 -6.98 0.59 1.55
CA ALA A 154 -7.46 -0.21 0.43
C ALA A 154 -6.38 -1.09 -0.21
N MET A 155 -5.21 -0.50 -0.48
CA MET A 155 -4.14 -1.17 -1.21
C MET A 155 -3.60 -2.36 -0.42
N VAL A 156 -3.47 -2.22 0.91
CA VAL A 156 -3.02 -3.30 1.79
C VAL A 156 -3.97 -4.49 1.77
N MET A 157 -5.28 -4.27 1.70
CA MET A 157 -6.28 -5.34 1.61
C MET A 157 -6.11 -6.15 0.32
N ILE A 158 -5.92 -5.47 -0.82
CA ILE A 158 -5.72 -6.13 -2.12
C ILE A 158 -4.43 -6.94 -2.13
N TRP A 159 -3.31 -6.37 -1.64
CA TRP A 159 -2.06 -7.11 -1.54
C TRP A 159 -2.16 -8.32 -0.61
N ASN A 160 -2.88 -8.19 0.50
CA ASN A 160 -3.12 -9.31 1.40
C ASN A 160 -3.92 -10.43 0.71
N GLU A 161 -4.94 -10.09 -0.09
CA GLU A 161 -5.68 -11.08 -0.89
C GLU A 161 -4.78 -11.78 -1.92
N ILE A 162 -3.93 -11.02 -2.64
CA ILE A 162 -2.99 -11.57 -3.62
C ILE A 162 -1.96 -12.49 -2.95
N ALA A 163 -1.49 -12.11 -1.76
CA ALA A 163 -0.53 -12.88 -0.98
C ALA A 163 -1.14 -14.10 -0.27
N ARG A 164 -2.47 -14.32 -0.39
CA ARG A 164 -3.21 -15.35 0.36
C ARG A 164 -3.02 -15.22 1.87
N GLY A 165 -2.95 -13.98 2.36
CA GLY A 165 -2.82 -13.68 3.78
C GLY A 165 -4.15 -13.81 4.53
N ASP A 166 -4.07 -13.68 5.86
CA ASP A 166 -5.22 -13.73 6.75
C ASP A 166 -6.09 -12.49 6.54
N ARG A 167 -7.34 -12.70 6.13
CA ARG A 167 -8.30 -11.61 5.84
C ARG A 167 -8.82 -10.96 7.12
N GLU A 168 -8.99 -11.73 8.19
CA GLU A 168 -9.46 -11.21 9.47
C GLU A 168 -8.41 -10.29 10.10
N PHE A 169 -7.15 -10.72 10.12
CA PHE A 169 -6.03 -9.89 10.61
C PHE A 169 -5.89 -8.60 9.80
N CYS A 170 -6.00 -8.67 8.47
CA CYS A 170 -5.93 -7.51 7.61
C CYS A 170 -7.09 -6.54 7.86
N ALA A 171 -8.31 -7.04 8.05
CA ALA A 171 -9.46 -6.22 8.39
C ALA A 171 -9.27 -5.50 9.74
N VAL A 172 -8.69 -6.17 10.76
CA VAL A 172 -8.34 -5.54 12.04
C VAL A 172 -7.37 -4.36 11.82
N LEU A 173 -6.31 -4.62 11.06
CA LEU A 173 -5.27 -3.64 10.78
C LEU A 173 -5.85 -2.41 10.05
N VAL A 174 -6.74 -2.65 9.10
CA VAL A 174 -7.48 -1.64 8.32
C VAL A 174 -8.33 -0.75 9.23
N VAL A 175 -9.15 -1.35 10.10
CA VAL A 175 -10.02 -0.60 11.03
C VAL A 175 -9.19 0.27 11.97
N ILE A 176 -8.14 -0.30 12.57
CA ILE A 176 -7.31 0.43 13.54
C ILE A 176 -6.52 1.55 12.88
N ASN A 177 -5.94 1.32 11.70
CA ASN A 177 -5.26 2.40 10.96
C ASN A 177 -6.25 3.49 10.53
N SER A 178 -7.50 3.15 10.19
CA SER A 178 -8.52 4.15 9.83
C SER A 178 -8.89 5.03 11.01
N VAL A 179 -9.15 4.43 12.19
CA VAL A 179 -9.45 5.18 13.42
C VAL A 179 -8.27 6.08 13.80
N LEU A 180 -7.05 5.54 13.77
CA LEU A 180 -5.86 6.33 14.06
C LEU A 180 -5.62 7.41 13.00
N GLN A 181 -5.92 7.15 11.73
CA GLN A 181 -5.81 8.17 10.68
C GLN A 181 -6.79 9.32 10.92
N ILE A 182 -8.03 9.04 11.34
CA ILE A 182 -9.00 10.08 11.68
C ILE A 182 -8.49 10.96 12.84
N VAL A 183 -7.89 10.35 13.87
CA VAL A 183 -7.45 11.09 15.07
C VAL A 183 -6.08 11.75 14.88
N LEU A 184 -5.10 11.04 14.33
CA LEU A 184 -3.70 11.48 14.27
C LEU A 184 -3.33 12.22 12.98
N TYR A 185 -4.08 12.10 11.88
CA TYR A 185 -3.68 12.74 10.61
C TYR A 185 -3.59 14.25 10.72
N SER A 186 -4.58 14.90 11.34
CA SER A 186 -4.59 16.35 11.56
C SER A 186 -3.41 16.83 12.44
N PRO A 187 -3.18 16.29 13.66
CA PRO A 187 -2.04 16.72 14.49
C PRO A 187 -0.69 16.37 13.86
N TYR A 188 -0.56 15.25 13.14
CA TYR A 188 0.68 14.92 12.42
C TYR A 188 0.93 15.87 11.24
N ALA A 189 -0.09 16.26 10.50
CA ALA A 189 0.06 17.24 9.42
C ALA A 189 0.57 18.57 9.98
N VAL A 190 0.02 19.04 11.11
CA VAL A 190 0.52 20.25 11.79
C VAL A 190 1.97 20.05 12.27
N LEU A 191 2.31 18.92 12.88
CA LEU A 191 3.65 18.65 13.38
C LEU A 191 4.69 18.63 12.25
N PHE A 192 4.47 17.84 11.21
CA PHE A 192 5.46 17.63 10.16
C PHE A 192 5.53 18.80 9.16
N VAL A 193 4.42 19.48 8.88
CA VAL A 193 4.40 20.60 7.92
C VAL A 193 4.74 21.92 8.62
N ASN A 194 4.04 22.29 9.69
CA ASN A 194 4.20 23.63 10.30
C ASN A 194 5.43 23.73 11.21
N ILE A 195 5.79 22.67 11.93
CA ILE A 195 6.90 22.72 12.91
C ILE A 195 8.23 22.30 12.26
N ILE A 196 8.21 21.26 11.42
CA ILE A 196 9.44 20.69 10.85
C ILE A 196 9.70 21.18 9.42
N GLY A 197 8.64 21.44 8.64
CA GLY A 197 8.76 21.95 7.28
C GLY A 197 9.16 23.43 7.20
N GLU A 198 9.14 24.17 8.33
CA GLU A 198 9.25 25.65 8.42
C GLU A 198 8.34 26.43 7.44
N GLU A 199 7.42 25.74 6.76
CA GLU A 199 6.37 26.40 6.03
C GLU A 199 5.35 26.88 7.03
N LYS A 200 5.32 28.21 7.22
CA LYS A 200 4.15 28.91 7.68
C LYS A 200 3.06 28.73 6.62
N VAL A 201 2.47 27.55 6.53
CA VAL A 201 1.14 27.37 5.90
C VAL A 201 0.30 28.42 6.59
N THR A 202 -0.08 29.40 5.78
CA THR A 202 -0.40 30.74 6.19
C THR A 202 -1.21 30.74 7.48
N ARG A 203 -0.76 31.54 8.44
CA ARG A 203 -1.51 32.07 9.58
C ARG A 203 -2.75 32.83 9.06
N ARG A 204 -3.67 32.13 8.39
CA ARG A 204 -5.03 32.54 8.15
C ARG A 204 -5.84 31.79 9.19
N SER A 205 -5.84 32.39 10.38
CA SER A 205 -6.87 32.24 11.40
C SER A 205 -8.24 32.05 10.72
N GLY A 206 -8.66 30.79 10.61
CA GLY A 206 -9.82 30.39 9.82
C GLY A 206 -9.95 28.88 9.70
N LEU A 207 -8.86 28.14 9.48
CA LEU A 207 -8.94 26.69 9.20
C LEU A 207 -9.45 25.83 10.37
N LEU A 208 -9.12 26.15 11.63
CA LEU A 208 -9.69 25.42 12.77
C LEU A 208 -11.18 25.73 13.00
N MET A 209 -11.64 26.94 12.67
CA MET A 209 -13.07 27.26 12.68
C MET A 209 -13.81 26.66 11.48
N GLU A 210 -13.23 26.68 10.28
CA GLU A 210 -13.81 26.09 9.07
C GLU A 210 -13.87 24.55 9.15
N MET A 211 -12.88 23.90 9.76
CA MET A 211 -12.92 22.45 9.99
C MET A 211 -13.96 22.07 11.05
N LEU A 212 -14.20 22.89 12.08
CA LEU A 212 -15.29 22.69 13.04
C LEU A 212 -16.67 22.93 12.43
N GLN A 213 -16.78 23.87 11.48
CA GLN A 213 -18.01 24.19 10.77
C GLN A 213 -18.36 23.17 9.66
N TYR A 214 -17.40 22.35 9.24
CA TYR A 214 -17.61 21.19 8.35
C TYR A 214 -17.81 19.87 9.10
N LEU A 215 -17.61 19.85 10.42
CA LEU A 215 -17.80 18.67 11.28
C LEU A 215 -19.19 18.62 11.96
N PHE A 216 -20.07 19.59 11.67
CA PHE A 216 -21.49 19.63 12.06
C PHE A 216 -22.36 20.15 10.91
#